data_AF-A0A8C7K9D0-F1
#
_entry.id   AF-A0A8C7K9D0-F1
#
_cell.length_a   1.000
_cell.length_b   1.000
_cell.length_c   1.000
_cell.angle_alpha   90.00
_cell.angle_beta   90.00
_cell.angle_gamma   90.00
#
_symmetry.space_group_name_H-M   'P 1'
#
loop_
_entity.id
_entity.type
_entity.pdbx_description
1 polymer ?
#
loop_
_entity_poly.entity_id
_entity_poly.type
_entity_poly.pdbx_seq_one_letter_code
_entity_poly.pdbx_strand_id
1 'polypeptide(L)'
;MQGRQIKQCGLSSLTLLATFLHCNCLPHSTGGKPFPETAKEIASYAKVAKSIIDLAVYGKAQNRSYERLADFTDTIGNRVSGSKNLDLAIKYMFSALRKDGLENVHLEPVKIPHWVRGEESAVMLQPRNHTMAILGLGSSVATPQGGIEAEVLVVESFEELKKRQKEAIGKIVVYNQPFVSYGETVQYREFGASKAAEVGAVATLIRSITPFSINSPHTGWQDYQEGVQKIPTACITVEDAMMMARMAKRGQRIVVRLTMNAQTFPDADSFNTVAEIIGSEHPEQPGLVLIVMVRTEDVPSLIVPLLTSHRRVM
;
A
#
# COMPACT_ATOMS: atom_id res chain seq x y z
N MET A 1 52.89 -20.69 -22.57
CA MET A 1 53.84 -21.79 -22.79
C MET A 1 54.31 -22.30 -21.43
N GLN A 2 54.17 -23.63 -21.23
CA GLN A 2 54.87 -24.49 -20.26
C GLN A 2 54.85 -24.06 -18.77
N GLY A 3 54.26 -24.78 -17.81
CA GLY A 3 53.89 -26.18 -17.74
C GLY A 3 54.95 -27.02 -17.03
N ARG A 4 54.48 -27.89 -16.11
CA ARG A 4 55.09 -29.11 -15.51
C ARG A 4 55.69 -28.96 -14.10
N GLN A 5 55.65 -29.97 -13.21
CA GLN A 5 54.90 -31.24 -13.06
C GLN A 5 55.20 -31.72 -11.61
N ILE A 6 54.21 -32.18 -10.83
CA ILE A 6 53.88 -33.58 -10.47
C ILE A 6 55.00 -34.38 -9.78
N LYS A 7 54.72 -34.94 -8.58
CA LYS A 7 54.68 -36.40 -8.22
C LYS A 7 54.75 -36.61 -6.70
N GLN A 8 53.69 -37.15 -6.07
CA GLN A 8 53.42 -38.59 -5.71
C GLN A 8 54.08 -38.98 -4.38
N CYS A 9 53.61 -39.89 -3.52
CA CYS A 9 52.40 -40.72 -3.34
C CYS A 9 52.55 -41.42 -1.96
N GLY A 10 51.48 -41.99 -1.40
CA GLY A 10 51.55 -43.07 -0.39
C GLY A 10 50.45 -43.01 0.68
N LEU A 11 49.19 -43.38 0.36
CA LEU A 11 48.52 -44.66 0.65
C LEU A 11 48.39 -45.03 2.15
N SER A 12 47.14 -45.01 2.66
CA SER A 12 46.55 -46.19 3.31
C SER A 12 45.03 -46.14 3.22
N SER A 13 44.48 -47.32 2.98
CA SER A 13 43.10 -47.68 2.66
C SER A 13 42.16 -47.66 3.87
N LEU A 14 40.93 -47.18 3.68
CA LEU A 14 39.77 -47.73 4.38
C LEU A 14 38.53 -47.64 3.49
N THR A 15 38.02 -48.80 3.12
CA THR A 15 36.85 -49.05 2.30
C THR A 15 35.59 -48.71 3.11
N LEU A 16 34.80 -47.71 2.69
CA LEU A 16 33.43 -47.54 3.15
C LEU A 16 32.48 -47.72 1.96
N LEU A 17 31.64 -48.73 2.08
CA LEU A 17 30.62 -49.15 1.13
C LEU A 17 29.54 -48.06 1.02
N ALA A 18 29.54 -47.27 -0.06
CA ALA A 18 28.44 -46.36 -0.36
C ALA A 18 27.37 -47.13 -1.15
N THR A 19 26.30 -47.54 -0.47
CA THR A 19 25.06 -47.98 -1.11
C THR A 19 24.45 -46.79 -1.87
N PHE A 20 24.52 -46.86 -3.19
CA PHE A 20 23.75 -46.02 -4.10
C PHE A 20 22.25 -46.36 -3.95
N LEU A 21 21.53 -45.64 -3.11
CA LEU A 21 20.08 -45.51 -3.29
C LEU A 21 19.86 -44.59 -4.49
N HIS A 22 19.57 -45.20 -5.63
CA HIS A 22 18.98 -44.51 -6.78
C HIS A 22 17.62 -43.97 -6.35
N CYS A 23 17.57 -42.71 -5.91
CA CYS A 23 16.31 -41.98 -5.84
C CYS A 23 15.90 -41.69 -7.29
N ASN A 24 15.00 -42.53 -7.82
CA ASN A 24 14.29 -42.27 -9.07
C ASN A 24 13.44 -41.00 -8.88
N CYS A 25 14.05 -39.82 -9.06
CA CYS A 25 13.31 -38.60 -9.34
C CYS A 25 12.79 -38.70 -10.77
N LEU A 26 11.63 -39.35 -10.93
CA LEU A 26 10.79 -39.14 -12.11
C LEU A 26 10.57 -37.63 -12.24
N PRO A 27 10.80 -37.01 -13.42
CA PRO A 27 10.32 -35.67 -13.65
C PRO A 27 8.80 -35.70 -13.48
N HIS A 28 8.30 -35.06 -12.43
CA HIS A 28 6.88 -34.81 -12.29
C HIS A 28 6.49 -33.93 -13.48
N SER A 29 5.86 -34.55 -14.48
CA SER A 29 5.12 -33.87 -15.52
C SER A 29 4.09 -33.00 -14.83
N THR A 30 4.33 -31.69 -14.74
CA THR A 30 3.24 -30.75 -14.59
C THR A 30 2.41 -30.91 -15.86
N GLY A 31 1.31 -31.66 -15.78
CA GLY A 31 0.38 -31.95 -16.87
C GLY A 31 -0.39 -30.71 -17.37
N GLY A 32 0.30 -29.59 -17.57
CA GLY A 32 -0.22 -28.43 -18.25
C GLY A 32 -0.32 -28.74 -19.74
N LYS A 33 -1.47 -28.43 -20.34
CA LYS A 33 -1.65 -28.52 -21.78
C LYS A 33 -0.53 -27.71 -22.48
N PRO A 34 0.04 -28.21 -23.59
CA PRO A 34 0.99 -27.43 -24.39
C PRO A 34 0.42 -26.05 -24.71
N PHE A 35 1.24 -25.00 -24.68
CA PHE A 35 0.83 -23.60 -24.92
C PHE A 35 -0.13 -23.40 -26.12
N PRO A 36 0.03 -24.10 -27.26
CA PRO A 36 -0.92 -24.02 -28.38
C PRO A 36 -2.33 -24.57 -28.10
N GLU A 37 -2.46 -25.59 -27.25
CA GLU A 37 -3.75 -26.17 -26.86
C GLU A 37 -4.50 -25.27 -25.87
N THR A 38 -3.78 -24.65 -24.93
CA THR A 38 -4.34 -23.62 -24.03
C THR A 38 -4.84 -22.40 -24.82
N ALA A 39 -4.12 -21.97 -25.85
CA ALA A 39 -4.54 -20.85 -26.69
C ALA A 39 -5.83 -21.16 -27.48
N LYS A 40 -5.97 -22.39 -28.00
CA LYS A 40 -7.21 -22.85 -28.65
C LYS A 40 -8.37 -22.92 -27.67
N GLU A 41 -8.14 -23.44 -26.48
CA GLU A 41 -9.13 -23.48 -25.40
C GLU A 41 -9.62 -22.08 -25.03
N ILE A 42 -8.72 -21.12 -24.79
CA ILE A 42 -9.08 -19.72 -24.52
C ILE A 42 -9.88 -19.12 -25.68
N ALA A 43 -9.42 -19.33 -26.92
CA ALA A 43 -10.11 -18.84 -28.10
C ALA A 43 -11.53 -19.43 -28.24
N SER A 44 -11.77 -20.65 -27.76
CA SER A 44 -13.10 -21.28 -27.78
C SER A 44 -14.13 -20.51 -26.93
N TYR A 45 -13.69 -19.79 -25.89
CA TYR A 45 -14.56 -18.96 -25.06
C TYR A 45 -14.89 -17.58 -25.66
N ALA A 46 -14.37 -17.24 -26.85
CA ALA A 46 -14.56 -15.91 -27.43
C ALA A 46 -16.04 -15.48 -27.54
N LYS A 47 -16.94 -16.41 -27.89
CA LYS A 47 -18.39 -16.13 -27.96
C LYS A 47 -19.01 -15.87 -26.58
N VAL A 48 -18.57 -16.60 -25.56
CA VAL A 48 -19.02 -16.41 -24.17
C VAL A 48 -18.50 -15.08 -23.64
N ALA A 49 -17.21 -14.79 -23.81
CA ALA A 49 -16.61 -13.52 -23.41
C ALA A 49 -17.33 -12.33 -24.09
N LYS A 50 -17.61 -12.43 -25.39
CA LYS A 50 -18.40 -11.41 -26.10
C LYS A 50 -19.80 -11.25 -25.50
N SER A 51 -20.46 -12.35 -25.16
CA SER A 51 -21.81 -12.30 -24.56
C SER A 51 -21.80 -11.62 -23.18
N ILE A 52 -20.77 -11.84 -22.37
CA ILE A 52 -20.58 -11.16 -21.07
C ILE A 52 -20.35 -9.66 -21.28
N ILE A 53 -19.49 -9.29 -22.24
CA ILE A 53 -19.23 -7.89 -22.58
C ILE A 53 -20.52 -7.23 -23.08
N ASP A 54 -21.22 -7.84 -24.03
CA ASP A 54 -22.46 -7.30 -24.58
C ASP A 54 -23.52 -7.11 -23.48
N LEU A 55 -23.65 -8.08 -22.56
CA LEU A 55 -24.56 -7.98 -21.41
C LEU A 55 -24.23 -6.78 -20.51
N ALA A 56 -22.95 -6.56 -20.22
CA ALA A 56 -22.46 -5.50 -19.33
C ALA A 56 -22.45 -4.11 -19.98
N VAL A 57 -22.21 -4.02 -21.29
CA VAL A 57 -22.05 -2.74 -21.99
C VAL A 57 -23.34 -2.28 -22.67
N TYR A 58 -24.11 -3.20 -23.27
CA TYR A 58 -25.28 -2.88 -24.09
C TYR A 58 -26.58 -3.57 -23.62
N GLY A 59 -26.46 -4.56 -22.74
CA GLY A 59 -27.59 -5.37 -22.29
C GLY A 59 -28.19 -4.88 -20.98
N LYS A 60 -29.01 -5.75 -20.36
CA LYS A 60 -29.72 -5.49 -19.11
C LYS A 60 -28.84 -5.24 -17.87
N ALA A 61 -27.52 -5.41 -17.98
CA ALA A 61 -26.58 -5.11 -16.89
C ALA A 61 -25.79 -3.81 -17.14
N GLN A 62 -26.12 -3.06 -18.20
CA GLN A 62 -25.57 -1.73 -18.44
C GLN A 62 -25.71 -0.84 -17.21
N ASN A 63 -24.69 -0.04 -16.91
CA ASN A 63 -24.57 0.88 -15.76
C ASN A 63 -24.59 0.25 -14.36
N ARG A 64 -24.92 -1.04 -14.21
CA ARG A 64 -25.04 -1.69 -12.89
C ARG A 64 -23.82 -1.50 -12.00
N SER A 65 -22.60 -1.65 -12.54
CA SER A 65 -21.37 -1.50 -11.76
C SER A 65 -21.17 -0.06 -11.28
N TYR A 66 -21.51 0.92 -12.13
CA TYR A 66 -21.41 2.34 -11.78
C TYR A 66 -22.45 2.70 -10.71
N GLU A 67 -23.71 2.31 -10.90
CA GLU A 67 -24.79 2.60 -9.94
C GLU A 67 -24.52 1.97 -8.57
N ARG A 68 -24.00 0.73 -8.54
CA ARG A 68 -23.61 0.08 -7.28
C ARG A 68 -22.45 0.76 -6.60
N LEU A 69 -21.44 1.20 -7.37
CA LEU A 69 -20.33 1.93 -6.81
C LEU A 69 -20.81 3.27 -6.25
N ALA A 70 -21.66 3.99 -6.99
CA ALA A 70 -22.24 5.26 -6.55
C ALA A 70 -23.04 5.09 -5.25
N ASP A 71 -23.98 4.13 -5.18
CA ASP A 71 -24.73 3.84 -3.95
C ASP A 71 -23.80 3.48 -2.78
N PHE A 72 -22.78 2.63 -3.04
CA PHE A 72 -21.81 2.23 -2.02
C PHE A 72 -20.96 3.41 -1.51
N THR A 73 -20.53 4.31 -2.40
CA THR A 73 -19.73 5.48 -2.01
C THR A 73 -20.57 6.52 -1.31
N ASP A 74 -21.78 6.79 -1.81
CA ASP A 74 -22.62 7.89 -1.35
C ASP A 74 -23.27 7.57 0.00
N THR A 75 -23.59 6.30 0.26
CA THR A 75 -24.27 5.88 1.50
C THR A 75 -23.31 5.51 2.63
N ILE A 76 -22.11 5.02 2.32
CA ILE A 76 -21.14 4.55 3.32
C ILE A 76 -20.02 5.55 3.57
N GLY A 77 -19.58 6.29 2.55
CA GLY A 77 -18.45 7.21 2.64
C GLY A 77 -17.11 6.50 2.79
N ASN A 78 -16.16 7.15 3.49
CA ASN A 78 -14.79 6.64 3.65
C ASN A 78 -14.70 5.47 4.65
N ARG A 79 -13.93 4.43 4.30
CA ARG A 79 -13.92 3.13 5.00
C ARG A 79 -12.53 2.78 5.53
N VAL A 80 -11.94 3.67 6.31
CA VAL A 80 -10.59 3.45 6.89
C VAL A 80 -10.61 2.24 7.84
N SER A 81 -9.49 1.51 7.90
CA SER A 81 -9.29 0.39 8.83
C SER A 81 -9.70 0.72 10.27
N GLY A 82 -10.49 -0.16 10.90
CA GLY A 82 -11.02 0.01 12.26
C GLY A 82 -12.20 1.00 12.39
N SER A 83 -12.68 1.58 11.29
CA SER A 83 -13.81 2.53 11.33
C SER A 83 -15.18 1.84 11.28
N LYS A 84 -16.20 2.50 11.83
CA LYS A 84 -17.61 2.07 11.71
C LYS A 84 -18.07 1.95 10.26
N ASN A 85 -17.55 2.80 9.37
CA ASN A 85 -17.91 2.76 7.96
C ASN A 85 -17.37 1.51 7.27
N LEU A 86 -16.19 1.00 7.68
CA LEU A 86 -15.69 -0.29 7.19
C LEU A 86 -16.62 -1.44 7.60
N ASP A 87 -17.15 -1.44 8.83
CA ASP A 87 -18.14 -2.44 9.26
C ASP A 87 -19.43 -2.38 8.44
N LEU A 88 -19.91 -1.17 8.14
CA LEU A 88 -21.07 -0.97 7.26
C LEU A 88 -20.79 -1.46 5.85
N ALA A 89 -19.59 -1.22 5.33
CA ALA A 89 -19.15 -1.67 4.03
C ALA A 89 -19.13 -3.19 3.91
N ILE A 90 -18.58 -3.88 4.91
CA ILE A 90 -18.56 -5.35 4.98
C ILE A 90 -20.00 -5.90 5.00
N LYS A 91 -20.89 -5.31 5.81
CA LYS A 91 -22.31 -5.72 5.86
C LYS A 91 -23.03 -5.49 4.54
N TYR A 92 -22.78 -4.35 3.90
CA TYR A 92 -23.33 -4.05 2.57
C TYR A 92 -22.86 -5.08 1.54
N MET A 93 -21.56 -5.39 1.52
CA MET A 93 -20.98 -6.37 0.59
C MET A 93 -21.49 -7.78 0.81
N PHE A 94 -21.53 -8.24 2.06
CA PHE A 94 -22.11 -9.52 2.41
C PHE A 94 -23.57 -9.64 1.92
N SER A 95 -24.38 -8.59 2.15
CA SER A 95 -25.79 -8.57 1.75
C SER A 95 -25.97 -8.53 0.23
N ALA A 96 -25.15 -7.74 -0.47
CA ALA A 96 -25.19 -7.61 -1.93
C ALA A 96 -24.85 -8.93 -2.63
N LEU A 97 -23.78 -9.60 -2.19
CA LEU A 97 -23.35 -10.88 -2.78
C LEU A 97 -24.41 -11.97 -2.58
N ARG A 98 -25.08 -12.00 -1.41
CA ARG A 98 -26.21 -12.91 -1.18
C ARG A 98 -27.42 -12.59 -2.05
N LYS A 99 -27.75 -11.30 -2.21
CA LYS A 99 -28.86 -10.86 -3.06
C LYS A 99 -28.61 -11.20 -4.53
N ASP A 100 -27.36 -11.20 -4.96
CA ASP A 100 -26.95 -11.59 -6.30
C ASP A 100 -27.00 -13.11 -6.53
N GLY A 101 -27.26 -13.89 -5.49
CA GLY A 101 -27.38 -15.35 -5.58
C GLY A 101 -26.02 -16.06 -5.73
N LEU A 102 -24.93 -15.42 -5.29
CA LEU A 102 -23.62 -16.09 -5.24
C LEU A 102 -23.61 -17.19 -4.17
N GLU A 103 -22.69 -18.13 -4.33
CA GLU A 103 -22.58 -19.31 -3.50
C GLU A 103 -21.58 -19.09 -2.37
N ASN A 104 -21.69 -19.89 -1.30
CA ASN A 104 -20.78 -19.87 -0.15
C ASN A 104 -20.46 -18.46 0.38
N VAL A 105 -21.44 -17.56 0.43
CA VAL A 105 -21.20 -16.19 0.93
C VAL A 105 -21.00 -16.19 2.45
N HIS A 106 -19.79 -15.87 2.90
CA HIS A 106 -19.41 -15.88 4.32
C HIS A 106 -18.40 -14.78 4.66
N LEU A 107 -18.17 -14.60 5.96
CA LEU A 107 -17.19 -13.66 6.51
C LEU A 107 -16.04 -14.45 7.15
N GLU A 108 -14.80 -14.06 6.86
CA GLU A 108 -13.60 -14.62 7.48
C GLU A 108 -12.98 -13.59 8.43
N PRO A 109 -12.82 -13.90 9.74
CA PRO A 109 -12.30 -12.94 10.71
C PRO A 109 -10.82 -12.60 10.45
N VAL A 110 -10.48 -11.32 10.57
CA VAL A 110 -9.12 -10.80 10.44
C VAL A 110 -8.88 -9.67 11.45
N LYS A 111 -7.66 -9.56 11.96
CA LYS A 111 -7.23 -8.41 12.76
C LYS A 111 -6.61 -7.36 11.85
N ILE A 112 -7.02 -6.10 12.02
CA ILE A 112 -6.55 -4.97 11.20
C ILE A 112 -6.06 -3.83 12.09
N PRO A 113 -5.08 -3.02 11.62
CA PRO A 113 -4.59 -1.89 12.40
C PRO A 113 -5.70 -0.86 12.65
N HIS A 114 -5.70 -0.22 13.81
CA HIS A 114 -6.68 0.81 14.14
C HIS A 114 -6.01 2.15 14.41
N TRP A 115 -6.01 3.01 13.39
CA TRP A 115 -5.47 4.35 13.46
C TRP A 115 -6.54 5.38 13.13
N VAL A 116 -6.71 6.36 14.01
CA VAL A 116 -7.67 7.45 13.86
C VAL A 116 -6.91 8.75 13.71
N ARG A 117 -7.09 9.41 12.57
CA ARG A 117 -6.41 10.65 12.18
C ARG A 117 -6.56 11.81 13.17
N GLY A 118 -7.73 11.92 13.80
CA GLY A 118 -8.07 13.05 14.66
C GLY A 118 -8.16 14.37 13.90
N GLU A 119 -8.26 15.47 14.66
CA GLU A 119 -8.18 16.82 14.10
C GLU A 119 -6.74 17.19 13.74
N GLU A 120 -6.59 17.94 12.66
CA GLU A 120 -5.29 18.40 12.19
C GLU A 120 -5.37 19.78 11.55
N SER A 121 -4.30 20.56 11.70
CA SER A 121 -4.16 21.88 11.09
C SER A 121 -2.70 22.26 10.91
N ALA A 122 -2.39 23.06 9.88
CA ALA A 122 -1.13 23.77 9.80
C ALA A 122 -1.33 25.22 9.38
N VAL A 123 -0.58 26.11 10.03
CA VAL A 123 -0.55 27.54 9.72
C VAL A 123 0.90 27.96 9.56
N MET A 124 1.23 28.51 8.40
CA MET A 124 2.47 29.28 8.24
C MET A 124 2.29 30.63 8.94
N LEU A 125 3.18 30.94 9.88
CA LEU A 125 3.20 32.18 10.66
C LEU A 125 4.14 33.21 10.04
N GLN A 126 5.22 32.75 9.41
CA GLN A 126 6.20 33.58 8.71
C GLN A 126 6.50 32.99 7.33
N PRO A 127 6.75 33.85 6.31
CA PRO A 127 6.83 35.31 6.37
C PRO A 127 5.47 36.03 6.37
N ARG A 128 4.37 35.28 6.22
CA ARG A 128 3.00 35.78 6.30
C ARG A 128 2.11 34.72 6.92
N ASN A 129 0.99 35.14 7.48
CA ASN A 129 -0.07 34.22 7.87
C ASN A 129 -0.67 33.54 6.63
N HIS A 130 -0.67 32.21 6.63
CA HIS A 130 -1.27 31.38 5.58
C HIS A 130 -1.76 30.07 6.19
N THR A 131 -3.06 29.80 6.09
CA THR A 131 -3.62 28.50 6.48
C THR A 131 -3.34 27.52 5.36
N MET A 132 -2.73 26.38 5.70
CA MET A 132 -2.32 25.36 4.75
C MET A 132 -3.32 24.21 4.76
N ALA A 133 -3.66 23.67 3.59
CA ALA A 133 -4.40 22.42 3.53
C ALA A 133 -3.44 21.26 3.79
N ILE A 134 -3.74 20.48 4.83
CA ILE A 134 -2.93 19.35 5.24
C ILE A 134 -3.78 18.09 5.37
N LEU A 135 -3.12 16.94 5.23
CA LEU A 135 -3.73 15.65 5.52
C LEU A 135 -2.66 14.68 6.02
N GLY A 136 -2.80 14.25 7.27
CA GLY A 136 -1.88 13.38 7.98
C GLY A 136 -1.62 12.08 7.23
N LEU A 137 -0.46 11.47 7.43
CA LEU A 137 -0.21 10.14 6.86
C LEU A 137 -0.71 9.07 7.83
N GLY A 138 -1.21 7.97 7.26
CA GLY A 138 -1.61 6.81 8.04
C GLY A 138 -0.46 6.29 8.87
N SER A 139 -0.73 5.92 10.12
CA SER A 139 0.25 5.55 11.15
C SER A 139 1.05 6.71 11.76
N SER A 140 0.89 7.96 11.26
CA SER A 140 1.58 9.12 11.84
C SER A 140 1.19 9.34 13.30
N VAL A 141 2.17 9.73 14.12
CA VAL A 141 1.95 10.10 15.52
C VAL A 141 1.39 11.52 15.65
N ALA A 142 0.67 11.77 16.74
CA ALA A 142 0.22 13.10 17.12
C ALA A 142 1.40 14.05 17.38
N THR A 143 1.16 15.35 17.22
CA THR A 143 2.02 16.39 17.76
C THR A 143 1.95 16.38 19.30
N PRO A 144 2.98 16.87 20.02
CA PRO A 144 2.87 17.15 21.44
C PRO A 144 1.71 18.08 21.78
N GLN A 145 1.31 18.13 23.05
CA GLN A 145 0.30 19.08 23.53
C GLN A 145 0.74 20.51 23.20
N GLY A 146 -0.14 21.27 22.54
CA GLY A 146 0.16 22.63 22.05
C GLY A 146 0.70 22.71 20.62
N GLY A 147 0.93 21.56 19.97
CA GLY A 147 1.43 21.48 18.60
C GLY A 147 2.95 21.64 18.49
N ILE A 148 3.44 21.75 17.26
CA ILE A 148 4.85 22.03 16.94
C ILE A 148 4.90 23.36 16.20
N GLU A 149 5.63 24.33 16.73
CA GLU A 149 5.97 25.56 16.00
C GLU A 149 7.47 25.57 15.74
N ALA A 150 7.87 25.47 14.47
CA ALA A 150 9.27 25.37 14.10
C ALA A 150 9.56 26.01 12.75
N GLU A 151 10.84 26.34 12.53
CA GLU A 151 11.31 26.75 11.22
C GLU A 151 11.21 25.60 10.22
N VAL A 152 11.00 25.95 8.95
CA VAL A 152 10.93 24.98 7.87
C VAL A 152 12.26 24.88 7.13
N LEU A 153 12.70 23.65 6.89
CA LEU A 153 13.75 23.30 5.93
C LEU A 153 13.09 22.67 4.69
N VAL A 154 13.12 23.36 3.56
CA VAL A 154 12.65 22.79 2.28
C VAL A 154 13.80 22.07 1.60
N VAL A 155 13.56 20.83 1.19
CA VAL A 155 14.47 19.97 0.42
C VAL A 155 13.70 19.27 -0.70
N GLU A 156 14.38 18.93 -1.79
CA GLU A 156 13.81 18.21 -2.92
C GLU A 156 14.15 16.72 -2.87
N SER A 157 15.17 16.29 -2.11
CA SER A 157 15.54 14.87 -2.04
C SER A 157 16.05 14.42 -0.67
N PHE A 158 16.05 13.10 -0.45
CA PHE A 158 16.73 12.51 0.71
C PHE A 158 18.24 12.79 0.70
N GLU A 159 18.87 12.83 -0.47
CA GLU A 159 20.28 13.17 -0.57
C GLU A 159 20.56 14.63 -0.23
N GLU A 160 19.66 15.54 -0.61
CA GLU A 160 19.76 16.93 -0.18
C GLU A 160 19.59 17.05 1.34
N LEU A 161 18.59 16.38 1.92
CA LEU A 161 18.39 16.35 3.37
C LEU A 161 19.65 15.87 4.08
N LYS A 162 20.27 14.79 3.62
CA LYS A 162 21.50 14.24 4.19
C LYS A 162 22.66 15.23 4.10
N LYS A 163 22.83 15.92 2.97
CA LYS A 163 23.86 16.97 2.80
C LYS A 163 23.62 18.14 3.76
N ARG A 164 22.36 18.48 4.01
CA ARG A 164 21.91 19.60 4.85
C ARG A 164 21.48 19.17 6.25
N GLN A 165 21.89 17.99 6.72
CA GLN A 165 21.42 17.38 7.97
C GLN A 165 21.55 18.29 9.19
N LYS A 166 22.61 19.10 9.27
CA LYS A 166 22.82 20.04 10.38
C LYS A 166 21.77 21.15 10.43
N GLU A 167 21.22 21.55 9.27
CA GLU A 167 20.14 22.54 9.18
C GLU A 167 18.78 21.97 9.58
N ALA A 168 18.61 20.64 9.54
CA ALA A 168 17.33 19.97 9.80
C ALA A 168 17.01 19.85 11.30
N ILE A 169 18.03 19.93 12.17
CA ILE A 169 17.88 19.75 13.62
C ILE A 169 16.88 20.76 14.18
N GLY A 170 15.81 20.25 14.81
CA GLY A 170 14.76 21.09 15.40
C GLY A 170 13.79 21.72 14.40
N LYS A 171 13.87 21.38 13.10
CA LYS A 171 13.04 21.97 12.04
C LYS A 171 11.95 21.03 11.55
N ILE A 172 10.92 21.61 10.93
CA ILE A 172 9.97 20.89 10.08
C ILE A 172 10.61 20.72 8.71
N VAL A 173 10.78 19.48 8.25
CA VAL A 173 11.30 19.23 6.89
C VAL A 173 10.15 19.18 5.90
N VAL A 174 10.18 20.04 4.88
CA VAL A 174 9.28 19.99 3.74
C VAL A 174 9.97 19.26 2.59
N TYR A 175 9.46 18.10 2.19
CA TYR A 175 9.89 17.41 0.98
C TYR A 175 9.12 17.93 -0.23
N ASN A 176 9.75 18.77 -1.04
CA ASN A 176 9.20 19.32 -2.29
C ASN A 176 9.67 18.54 -3.52
N GLN A 177 9.75 17.21 -3.44
CA GLN A 177 10.14 16.39 -4.58
C GLN A 177 9.10 16.54 -5.72
N PRO A 178 9.50 16.92 -6.95
CA PRO A 178 8.60 16.89 -8.10
C PRO A 178 8.09 15.49 -8.40
N PHE A 179 6.83 15.39 -8.83
CA PHE A 179 6.26 14.11 -9.25
C PHE A 179 6.92 13.63 -10.54
N VAL A 180 7.44 12.40 -10.54
CA VAL A 180 7.98 11.73 -11.73
C VAL A 180 7.04 10.59 -12.13
N SER A 181 6.84 9.66 -11.20
CA SER A 181 5.84 8.61 -11.27
C SER A 181 5.41 8.26 -9.85
N TYR A 182 4.27 7.60 -9.68
CA TYR A 182 3.84 7.19 -8.34
C TYR A 182 4.88 6.28 -7.68
N GLY A 183 5.32 5.23 -8.39
CA GLY A 183 6.29 4.26 -7.85
C GLY A 183 7.63 4.87 -7.45
N GLU A 184 8.08 5.91 -8.14
CA GLU A 184 9.33 6.60 -7.80
C GLU A 184 9.15 7.63 -6.68
N THR A 185 8.08 8.42 -6.71
CA THR A 185 7.91 9.55 -5.78
C THR A 185 7.32 9.10 -4.43
N VAL A 186 6.61 7.97 -4.36
CA VAL A 186 5.93 7.53 -3.13
C VAL A 186 6.87 7.27 -1.95
N GLN A 187 8.16 7.00 -2.21
CA GLN A 187 9.18 6.79 -1.16
C GLN A 187 9.25 7.96 -0.17
N TYR A 188 8.98 9.19 -0.60
CA TYR A 188 8.96 10.36 0.30
C TYR A 188 7.81 10.25 1.30
N ARG A 189 6.63 9.84 0.84
CA ARG A 189 5.49 9.54 1.72
C ARG A 189 5.82 8.42 2.69
N GLU A 190 6.40 7.33 2.19
CA GLU A 190 6.62 6.11 2.96
C GLU A 190 7.71 6.27 4.02
N PHE A 191 8.83 6.92 3.69
CA PHE A 191 10.01 6.95 4.53
C PHE A 191 10.45 8.34 4.98
N GLY A 192 9.79 9.41 4.52
CA GLY A 192 10.20 10.79 4.80
C GLY A 192 10.29 11.12 6.30
N ALA A 193 9.32 10.65 7.09
CA ALA A 193 9.34 10.89 8.54
C ALA A 193 10.59 10.25 9.18
N SER A 194 10.90 9.01 8.83
CA SER A 194 12.08 8.31 9.33
C SER A 194 13.38 8.99 8.90
N LYS A 195 13.50 9.37 7.63
CA LYS A 195 14.70 10.05 7.11
C LYS A 195 14.94 11.43 7.69
N ALA A 196 13.88 12.18 7.98
CA ALA A 196 14.00 13.45 8.67
C ALA A 196 14.32 13.29 10.17
N ALA A 197 13.72 12.30 10.83
CA ALA A 197 13.99 12.01 12.23
C ALA A 197 15.45 11.57 12.47
N GLU A 198 16.03 10.77 11.56
CA GLU A 198 17.46 10.37 11.60
C GLU A 198 18.42 11.58 11.71
N VAL A 199 18.03 12.74 11.18
CA VAL A 199 18.84 13.97 11.18
C VAL A 199 18.33 15.03 12.17
N GLY A 200 17.42 14.66 13.08
CA GLY A 200 16.95 15.51 14.17
C GLY A 200 15.81 16.47 13.82
N ALA A 201 15.11 16.27 12.70
CA ALA A 201 13.88 17.02 12.42
C ALA A 201 12.78 16.69 13.43
N VAL A 202 11.83 17.61 13.62
CA VAL A 202 10.75 17.45 14.60
C VAL A 202 9.41 17.06 13.98
N ALA A 203 9.24 17.25 12.66
CA ALA A 203 8.10 16.81 11.88
C ALA A 203 8.41 16.90 10.38
N THR A 204 7.57 16.29 9.56
CA THR A 204 7.67 16.38 8.10
C THR A 204 6.37 16.80 7.44
N LEU A 205 6.50 17.61 6.39
CA LEU A 205 5.41 17.94 5.47
C LEU A 205 5.80 17.50 4.07
N ILE A 206 4.94 16.77 3.40
CA ILE A 206 5.28 16.10 2.14
C ILE A 206 4.45 16.70 1.03
N ARG A 207 5.10 17.16 -0.05
CA ARG A 207 4.38 17.49 -1.27
C ARG A 207 3.58 16.28 -1.72
N SER A 208 2.27 16.46 -1.92
CA SER A 208 1.38 15.38 -2.35
C SER A 208 1.93 14.64 -3.58
N ILE A 209 1.83 13.30 -3.54
CA ILE A 209 2.37 12.39 -4.56
C ILE A 209 1.44 12.39 -5.77
N THR A 210 1.46 13.48 -6.53
CA THR A 210 0.57 13.72 -7.67
C THR A 210 1.20 14.70 -8.66
N PRO A 211 0.96 14.56 -9.97
CA PRO A 211 1.37 15.56 -10.95
C PRO A 211 0.60 16.88 -10.80
N PHE A 212 -0.61 16.82 -10.23
CA PHE A 212 -1.52 17.95 -10.15
C PHE A 212 -2.33 17.96 -8.84
N SER A 213 -2.60 19.15 -8.32
CA SER A 213 -3.39 19.40 -7.12
C SER A 213 -4.16 20.70 -7.31
N ILE A 214 -5.37 20.78 -6.75
CA ILE A 214 -6.08 22.04 -6.50
C ILE A 214 -6.46 22.03 -5.03
N ASN A 215 -5.56 22.55 -4.20
CA ASN A 215 -5.76 22.60 -2.75
C ASN A 215 -6.14 21.24 -2.12
N SER A 216 -5.64 20.13 -2.69
CA SER A 216 -6.04 18.77 -2.34
C SER A 216 -4.84 17.95 -1.86
N PRO A 217 -4.59 17.88 -0.54
CA PRO A 217 -3.52 17.04 0.00
C PRO A 217 -3.83 15.55 -0.12
N HIS A 218 -2.84 14.73 -0.49
CA HIS A 218 -3.01 13.29 -0.70
C HIS A 218 -2.41 12.49 0.46
N THR A 219 -3.26 11.82 1.24
CA THR A 219 -2.79 10.92 2.30
C THR A 219 -2.24 9.61 1.72
N GLY A 220 -1.82 8.73 2.61
CA GLY A 220 -1.44 7.36 2.33
C GLY A 220 -0.77 6.75 3.54
N TRP A 221 -0.38 5.49 3.41
CA TRP A 221 0.40 4.82 4.45
C TRP A 221 1.83 5.39 4.49
N GLN A 222 2.40 5.48 5.69
CA GLN A 222 3.83 5.70 5.92
C GLN A 222 4.35 4.71 6.96
N ASP A 223 5.66 4.47 6.93
CA ASP A 223 6.35 3.54 7.82
C ASP A 223 7.45 4.24 8.63
N TYR A 224 7.38 4.05 9.95
CA TYR A 224 8.50 4.38 10.82
C TYR A 224 9.53 3.23 10.80
N GLN A 225 10.76 3.54 10.44
CA GLN A 225 11.87 2.60 10.54
C GLN A 225 12.14 2.25 12.00
N GLU A 226 12.53 0.99 12.25
CA GLU A 226 12.85 0.51 13.59
C GLU A 226 14.01 1.30 14.20
N GLY A 227 13.90 1.64 15.49
CA GLY A 227 14.91 2.40 16.22
C GLY A 227 14.96 3.90 15.92
N VAL A 228 14.09 4.42 15.05
CA VAL A 228 14.02 5.86 14.75
C VAL A 228 12.91 6.53 15.59
N GLN A 229 13.21 7.71 16.13
CA GLN A 229 12.22 8.54 16.83
C GLN A 229 11.04 8.84 15.89
N LYS A 230 9.82 8.50 16.30
CA LYS A 230 8.62 8.82 15.53
C LYS A 230 8.34 10.32 15.61
N ILE A 231 8.17 10.96 14.46
CA ILE A 231 7.82 12.38 14.34
C ILE A 231 6.53 12.58 13.53
N PRO A 232 5.69 13.58 13.84
CA PRO A 232 4.47 13.86 13.09
C PRO A 232 4.74 14.08 11.60
N THR A 233 3.85 13.58 10.75
CA THR A 233 4.00 13.66 9.29
C THR A 233 2.67 13.77 8.57
N ALA A 234 2.59 14.74 7.65
CA ALA A 234 1.41 15.00 6.86
C ALA A 234 1.78 15.36 5.42
N CYS A 235 0.86 15.12 4.49
CA CYS A 235 0.93 15.69 3.16
C CYS A 235 0.36 17.10 3.14
N ILE A 236 0.95 17.93 2.28
CA ILE A 236 0.50 19.27 1.93
C ILE A 236 0.25 19.34 0.43
N THR A 237 -0.42 20.41 0.02
CA THR A 237 -0.68 20.68 -1.40
C THR A 237 0.62 20.88 -2.19
N VAL A 238 0.55 20.64 -3.50
CA VAL A 238 1.69 20.94 -4.39
C VAL A 238 2.01 22.44 -4.35
N GLU A 239 0.98 23.26 -4.27
CA GLU A 239 1.02 24.71 -4.28
C GLU A 239 1.73 25.27 -3.04
N ASP A 240 1.42 24.74 -1.85
CA ASP A 240 2.07 25.13 -0.59
C ASP A 240 3.53 24.71 -0.56
N ALA A 241 3.84 23.48 -0.99
CA ALA A 241 5.22 22.99 -1.07
C ALA A 241 6.07 23.86 -2.02
N MET A 242 5.54 24.14 -3.22
CA MET A 242 6.22 24.99 -4.21
C MET A 242 6.30 26.45 -3.76
N MET A 243 5.29 26.95 -3.05
CA MET A 243 5.32 28.29 -2.46
C MET A 243 6.45 28.41 -1.44
N MET A 244 6.55 27.45 -0.52
CA MET A 244 7.63 27.41 0.48
C MET A 244 9.00 27.27 -0.18
N ALA A 245 9.14 26.45 -1.22
CA ALA A 245 10.39 26.35 -1.99
C ALA A 245 10.80 27.70 -2.60
N ARG A 246 9.86 28.45 -3.20
CA ARG A 246 10.13 29.80 -3.73
C ARG A 246 10.52 30.79 -2.62
N MET A 247 9.90 30.71 -1.44
CA MET A 247 10.24 31.54 -0.28
C MET A 247 11.65 31.22 0.26
N ALA A 248 11.97 29.94 0.44
CA ALA A 248 13.27 29.48 0.89
C ALA A 248 14.38 29.88 -0.08
N LYS A 249 14.16 29.77 -1.40
CA LYS A 249 15.11 30.22 -2.43
C LYS A 249 15.42 31.72 -2.35
N ARG A 250 14.51 32.54 -1.83
CA ARG A 250 14.73 33.98 -1.57
C ARG A 250 15.38 34.26 -0.21
N GLY A 251 15.76 33.24 0.56
CA GLY A 251 16.28 33.40 1.92
C GLY A 251 15.23 33.84 2.94
N GLN A 252 13.93 33.70 2.64
CA GLN A 252 12.88 34.05 3.58
C GLN A 252 12.78 33.00 4.68
N ARG A 253 12.72 33.45 5.94
CA ARG A 253 12.43 32.58 7.08
C ARG A 253 10.98 32.12 7.02
N ILE A 254 10.78 30.80 7.10
CA ILE A 254 9.46 30.18 7.10
C ILE A 254 9.28 29.51 8.46
N VAL A 255 8.18 29.83 9.14
CA VAL A 255 7.80 29.20 10.42
C VAL A 255 6.40 28.65 10.28
N VAL A 256 6.21 27.39 10.66
CA VAL A 256 4.92 26.70 10.60
C VAL A 256 4.56 26.21 12.00
N ARG A 257 3.29 26.41 12.36
CA ARG A 257 2.63 25.73 13.47
C ARG A 257 1.85 24.54 12.92
N LEU A 258 2.18 23.34 13.37
CA LEU A 258 1.53 22.08 13.02
C LEU A 258 0.81 21.53 14.25
N THR A 259 -0.40 21.03 14.06
CA THR A 259 -1.17 20.31 15.09
C THR A 259 -1.77 19.07 14.45
N MET A 260 -1.55 17.91 15.06
CA MET A 260 -2.10 16.63 14.64
C MET A 260 -2.49 15.84 15.89
N ASN A 261 -3.72 15.32 15.93
CA ASN A 261 -4.27 14.61 17.09
C ASN A 261 -4.52 13.12 16.81
N ALA A 262 -3.67 12.53 15.97
CA ALA A 262 -3.81 11.14 15.55
C ALA A 262 -3.58 10.16 16.71
N GLN A 263 -4.37 9.09 16.74
CA GLN A 263 -4.36 8.08 17.79
C GLN A 263 -4.23 6.69 17.18
N THR A 264 -3.41 5.86 17.80
CA THR A 264 -3.30 4.43 17.48
C THR A 264 -3.91 3.63 18.61
N PHE A 265 -4.85 2.76 18.26
CA PHE A 265 -5.50 1.82 19.17
C PHE A 265 -4.97 0.40 18.93
N PRO A 266 -5.26 -0.54 19.84
CA PRO A 266 -5.06 -1.95 19.55
C PRO A 266 -5.78 -2.37 18.27
N ASP A 267 -5.26 -3.39 17.60
CA ASP A 267 -5.85 -3.93 16.38
C ASP A 267 -7.34 -4.25 16.56
N ALA A 268 -8.12 -3.84 15.57
CA ALA A 268 -9.56 -4.04 15.53
C ALA A 268 -9.90 -5.39 14.90
N ASP A 269 -11.02 -5.99 15.34
CA ASP A 269 -11.66 -7.07 14.61
C ASP A 269 -12.27 -6.56 13.31
N SER A 270 -12.12 -7.34 12.25
CA SER A 270 -12.71 -7.07 10.93
C SER A 270 -12.92 -8.40 10.20
N PHE A 271 -13.40 -8.32 8.96
CA PHE A 271 -13.72 -9.49 8.16
C PHE A 271 -13.38 -9.32 6.69
N ASN A 272 -12.82 -10.36 6.08
CA ASN A 272 -12.91 -10.53 4.64
C ASN A 272 -14.32 -10.99 4.28
N THR A 273 -14.86 -10.49 3.16
CA THR A 273 -16.11 -11.00 2.61
C THR A 273 -15.79 -11.91 1.43
N VAL A 274 -16.21 -13.17 1.51
CA VAL A 274 -15.91 -14.20 0.50
C VAL A 274 -17.23 -14.68 -0.11
N ALA A 275 -17.22 -14.88 -1.42
CA ALA A 275 -18.30 -15.49 -2.20
C ALA A 275 -17.71 -16.28 -3.36
N GLU A 276 -18.49 -17.24 -3.87
CA GLU A 276 -18.04 -18.20 -4.87
C GLU A 276 -19.03 -18.30 -6.04
N ILE A 277 -18.50 -18.72 -7.19
CA ILE A 277 -19.27 -19.23 -8.33
C ILE A 277 -18.75 -20.65 -8.54
N ILE A 278 -19.56 -21.67 -8.25
CA ILE A 278 -19.10 -23.06 -8.28
C ILE A 278 -19.08 -23.56 -9.73
N GLY A 279 -17.95 -24.16 -10.13
CA GLY A 279 -17.80 -24.76 -11.45
C GLY A 279 -18.67 -26.01 -11.62
N SER A 280 -19.20 -26.23 -12.81
CA SER A 280 -20.10 -27.36 -13.09
C SER A 280 -19.40 -28.70 -13.39
N GLU A 281 -18.16 -28.68 -13.89
CA GLU A 281 -17.44 -29.90 -14.31
C GLU A 281 -16.52 -30.47 -13.23
N HIS A 282 -15.94 -29.60 -12.40
CA HIS A 282 -15.02 -29.96 -11.31
C HIS A 282 -15.33 -29.15 -10.03
N PRO A 283 -16.51 -29.32 -9.43
CA PRO A 283 -16.94 -28.53 -8.27
C PRO A 283 -16.04 -28.70 -7.04
N GLU A 284 -15.33 -29.82 -6.94
CA GLU A 284 -14.40 -30.15 -5.86
C GLU A 284 -12.98 -29.58 -6.05
N GLN A 285 -12.63 -29.07 -7.24
CA GLN A 285 -11.31 -28.51 -7.50
C GLN A 285 -11.22 -27.08 -6.95
N PRO A 286 -10.35 -26.82 -5.94
CA PRO A 286 -10.20 -25.48 -5.35
C PRO A 286 -9.66 -24.42 -6.34
N GLY A 287 -9.19 -24.85 -7.52
CA GLY A 287 -8.50 -24.02 -8.50
C GLY A 287 -9.38 -23.17 -9.40
N LEU A 288 -10.71 -23.34 -9.37
CA LEU A 288 -11.65 -22.54 -10.17
C LEU A 288 -12.72 -21.86 -9.31
N VAL A 289 -12.43 -21.61 -8.03
CA VAL A 289 -13.19 -20.64 -7.24
C VAL A 289 -12.73 -19.25 -7.68
N LEU A 290 -13.55 -18.56 -8.47
CA LEU A 290 -13.33 -17.14 -8.74
C LEU A 290 -13.66 -16.34 -7.48
N ILE A 291 -12.68 -16.22 -6.57
CA ILE A 291 -12.79 -15.31 -5.43
C ILE A 291 -12.61 -13.89 -5.96
N VAL A 292 -13.73 -13.19 -6.17
CA VAL A 292 -13.70 -11.75 -6.49
C VAL A 292 -13.47 -10.99 -5.18
N MET A 293 -12.21 -10.78 -4.85
CA MET A 293 -11.81 -10.08 -3.63
C MET A 293 -11.78 -8.57 -3.92
N VAL A 294 -12.81 -7.86 -3.47
CA VAL A 294 -12.83 -6.39 -3.50
C VAL A 294 -12.38 -5.89 -2.15
N ARG A 295 -11.29 -5.12 -2.12
CA ARG A 295 -10.88 -4.39 -0.93
C ARG A 295 -11.97 -3.36 -0.59
N THR A 296 -12.62 -3.53 0.55
CA THR A 296 -13.66 -2.61 1.04
C THR A 296 -13.07 -1.43 1.84
N GLU A 297 -11.83 -1.57 2.32
CA GLU A 297 -11.12 -0.53 3.05
C GLU A 297 -10.52 0.56 2.14
N ASP A 298 -10.60 1.80 2.60
CA ASP A 298 -9.85 2.92 2.02
C ASP A 298 -8.54 3.11 2.80
N VAL A 299 -7.51 3.62 2.13
CA VAL A 299 -6.17 3.94 2.67
C VAL A 299 -6.29 4.69 4.01
N PRO A 300 -5.50 4.39 5.07
CA PRO A 300 -4.18 3.77 5.03
C PRO A 300 -4.04 2.55 5.96
N SER A 301 -3.95 1.36 5.40
CA SER A 301 -3.52 0.15 6.10
C SER A 301 -2.47 -0.59 5.28
N LEU A 302 -1.58 -1.30 5.99
CA LEU A 302 -0.71 -2.32 5.41
C LEU A 302 -1.56 -3.30 4.60
N ILE A 303 -1.06 -3.66 3.43
CA ILE A 303 -1.48 -4.89 2.76
C ILE A 303 -1.18 -6.02 3.75
N VAL A 304 -2.18 -6.52 4.47
CA VAL A 304 -2.08 -7.87 5.03
C VAL A 304 -2.00 -8.76 3.79
N PRO A 305 -0.88 -9.44 3.53
CA PRO A 305 -0.86 -10.43 2.47
C PRO A 305 -1.84 -11.49 2.94
N LEU A 306 -3.02 -11.52 2.32
CA LEU A 306 -3.81 -12.73 2.31
C LEU A 306 -2.92 -13.75 1.61
N LEU A 307 -2.27 -14.58 2.44
CA LEU A 307 -1.78 -15.88 2.02
C LEU A 307 -2.95 -16.50 1.26
N THR A 308 -2.82 -16.56 -0.06
CA THR A 308 -3.59 -17.53 -0.82
C THR A 308 -3.29 -18.84 -0.13
N SER A 309 -4.28 -19.38 0.58
CA SER A 309 -4.20 -20.70 1.15
C SER A 309 -4.13 -21.66 -0.03
N HIS A 310 -2.93 -21.87 -0.58
CA HIS A 310 -2.62 -23.09 -1.26
C HIS A 310 -2.60 -24.16 -0.16
N ARG A 311 -3.80 -24.64 0.24
CA ARG A 311 -3.93 -25.98 0.78
C ARG A 311 -3.53 -26.94 -0.34
N ARG A 312 -2.23 -27.13 -0.55
CA ARG A 312 -1.71 -28.41 -1.00
C ARG A 312 -1.92 -29.36 0.17
N VAL A 313 -3.04 -30.06 0.15
CA VAL A 313 -3.13 -31.33 0.86
C VAL A 313 -2.50 -32.36 -0.07
N MET A 314 -1.49 -33.07 0.45
CA MET A 314 -0.78 -34.16 -0.23
C MET A 314 -1.73 -35.24 -0.75
#